data_AF-A0A914YQY0-F1
#
_entry.id   AF-A0A914YQY0-F1
#
_cell.length_a   1.000
_cell.length_b   1.000
_cell.length_c   1.000
_cell.angle_alpha   90.00
_cell.angle_beta   90.00
_cell.angle_gamma   90.00
#
_symmetry.space_group_name_H-M   'P 1'
#
loop_
_entity.id
_entity.type
_entity.pdbx_description
1 polymer ?
#
loop_
_entity_poly.entity_id
_entity_poly.type
_entity_poly.pdbx_seq_one_letter_code
_entity_poly.pdbx_strand_id
1 'polypeptide(L)'
;MPKTLIDALKDGIHSNLTDPEKQELDPVIKQFEDLMRQVGEAKEGDVVVLDMHTPQVKILFNDKTLGELSHPDLTPALLKIWLGKKPAQESLKRPCWDCLEPTRLGALHG
;
A
#
# COMPACT_ATOMS: atom_id res chain seq x y z
N MET A 1 16.98 -13.66 -4.16
CA MET A 1 16.73 -12.65 -3.11
C MET A 1 15.23 -12.41 -3.06
N PRO A 2 14.57 -12.56 -1.91
CA PRO A 2 13.16 -12.17 -1.78
C PRO A 2 13.01 -10.68 -2.10
N LYS A 3 11.91 -10.31 -2.77
CA LYS A 3 11.60 -8.90 -3.07
C LYS A 3 11.34 -8.17 -1.77
N THR A 4 11.91 -6.97 -1.63
CA THR A 4 11.59 -6.09 -0.50
C THR A 4 10.19 -5.49 -0.69
N LEU A 5 9.63 -4.92 0.38
CA LEU A 5 8.37 -4.15 0.29
C LEU A 5 8.47 -3.03 -0.76
N ILE A 6 9.63 -2.37 -0.84
CA ILE A 6 9.89 -1.30 -1.82
C ILE A 6 9.87 -1.84 -3.24
N ASP A 7 10.48 -3.00 -3.50
CA ASP A 7 10.48 -3.62 -4.82
C ASP A 7 9.06 -3.99 -5.25
N ALA A 8 8.27 -4.57 -4.33
CA ALA A 8 6.87 -4.92 -4.58
C ALA A 8 6.01 -3.68 -4.87
N LEU A 9 6.24 -2.57 -4.15
CA LEU A 9 5.57 -1.30 -4.41
C LEU A 9 5.93 -0.75 -5.80
N LYS A 10 7.22 -0.73 -6.15
CA LYS A 10 7.71 -0.28 -7.46
C LYS A 10 7.12 -1.09 -8.60
N ASP A 11 7.12 -2.41 -8.49
CA ASP A 11 6.50 -3.30 -9.47
C ASP A 11 4.99 -3.03 -9.60
N GLY A 12 4.33 -2.81 -8.47
CA GLY A 12 2.92 -2.42 -8.39
C GLY A 12 2.62 -1.12 -9.14
N ILE A 13 3.44 -0.08 -8.91
CA ILE A 13 3.36 1.22 -9.58
C ILE A 13 3.51 1.04 -11.09
N HIS A 14 4.56 0.35 -11.54
CA HIS A 14 4.80 0.11 -12.96
C HIS A 14 3.66 -0.68 -13.62
N SER A 15 3.05 -1.62 -12.90
CA SER A 15 2.03 -2.52 -13.43
C SER A 15 0.61 -1.95 -13.43
N ASN A 16 0.29 -1.03 -12.51
CA ASN A 16 -1.08 -0.60 -12.26
C ASN A 16 -1.34 0.90 -12.46
N LEU A 17 -0.31 1.74 -12.52
CA LEU A 17 -0.47 3.18 -12.75
C LEU A 17 -0.09 3.56 -14.19
N THR A 18 -0.77 4.59 -14.71
CA THR A 18 -0.45 5.25 -15.98
C THR A 18 0.75 6.17 -15.83
N ASP A 19 1.37 6.58 -16.94
CA ASP A 19 2.54 7.47 -16.88
C ASP A 19 2.24 8.85 -16.27
N PRO A 20 1.09 9.50 -16.53
CA PRO A 20 0.71 10.72 -15.81
C PRO A 20 0.57 10.50 -14.30
N GLU A 21 -0.06 9.42 -13.87
CA GLU A 21 -0.20 9.09 -12.43
C GLU A 21 1.17 8.87 -11.79
N LYS A 22 2.11 8.20 -12.48
CA LYS A 22 3.48 8.01 -11.99
C LYS A 22 4.20 9.35 -11.83
N GLN A 23 4.06 10.26 -12.80
CA GLN A 23 4.70 11.57 -12.74
C GLN A 23 4.16 12.42 -11.59
N GLU A 24 2.84 12.42 -11.39
CA GLU A 24 2.20 13.18 -10.31
C GLU A 24 2.59 12.63 -8.93
N LEU A 25 2.68 11.30 -8.80
CA LEU A 25 2.98 10.64 -7.52
C LEU A 25 4.49 10.49 -7.23
N ASP A 26 5.38 10.77 -8.19
CA ASP A 26 6.84 10.60 -8.00
C ASP A 26 7.38 11.30 -6.74
N PRO A 27 6.97 12.54 -6.39
CA PRO A 27 7.44 13.19 -5.17
C PRO A 27 7.04 12.44 -3.90
N VAL A 28 5.79 11.97 -3.80
CA VAL A 28 5.29 11.28 -2.60
C VAL A 28 5.82 9.85 -2.50
N ILE A 29 6.10 9.20 -3.64
CA ILE A 29 6.78 7.90 -3.69
C ILE A 29 8.22 8.02 -3.18
N LYS A 30 8.96 9.06 -3.58
CA LYS A 30 10.31 9.31 -3.07
C LYS A 30 10.32 9.56 -1.56
N GLN A 31 9.36 10.33 -1.04
CA GLN A 31 9.21 10.52 0.40
C GLN A 31 8.95 9.19 1.13
N PHE A 32 8.10 8.31 0.57
CA PHE A 32 7.90 6.97 1.12
C PHE A 32 9.21 6.15 1.14
N GLU A 33 9.97 6.17 0.04
CA GLU A 33 11.28 5.49 -0.02
C GLU A 33 12.24 6.01 1.05
N ASP A 34 12.28 7.32 1.27
CA ASP A 34 13.14 7.95 2.29
C ASP A 34 12.72 7.56 3.71
N LEU A 35 11.42 7.49 4.00
CA LEU A 35 10.91 6.97 5.29
C LEU A 35 11.33 5.52 5.51
N MET A 36 11.22 4.68 4.48
CA MET A 36 11.59 3.28 4.58
C MET A 36 13.11 3.06 4.70
N ARG A 37 13.94 3.95 4.13
CA ARG A 37 15.40 3.91 4.33
C ARG A 37 15.81 4.13 5.78
N GLN A 38 15.02 4.85 6.57
CA GLN A 38 15.31 5.06 8.00
C GLN A 38 15.18 3.76 8.82
N VAL A 39 14.46 2.77 8.30
CA VAL A 39 14.30 1.45 8.93
C VAL A 39 15.54 0.58 8.72
N GLY A 40 16.22 0.72 7.58
CA GLY A 40 17.32 -0.15 7.19
C GLY A 40 16.81 -1.48 6.64
N GLU A 41 17.29 -2.60 7.18
CA GLU A 41 16.87 -3.94 6.77
C GLU A 41 15.70 -4.44 7.62
N ALA A 42 14.58 -4.74 6.96
CA ALA A 42 13.46 -5.43 7.59
C ALA A 42 13.75 -6.94 7.69
N LYS A 43 13.37 -7.54 8.81
CA LYS A 43 13.50 -8.97 9.11
C LYS A 43 12.16 -9.67 8.93
N GLU A 44 12.21 -11.00 8.86
CA GLU A 44 11.00 -11.80 8.90
C GLU A 44 10.21 -11.52 10.19
N GLY A 45 8.91 -11.24 10.04
CA GLY A 45 8.03 -10.86 11.14
C GLY A 45 7.86 -9.36 11.35
N ASP A 46 8.70 -8.51 10.73
CA ASP A 46 8.51 -7.06 10.79
C ASP A 46 7.25 -6.64 9.99
N VAL A 47 6.55 -5.62 10.50
CA VAL A 47 5.29 -5.15 9.94
C VAL A 47 5.40 -3.67 9.56
N VAL A 48 5.03 -3.35 8.32
CA VAL A 48 4.77 -1.98 7.85
C VAL A 48 3.27 -1.77 7.76
N VAL A 49 2.77 -0.74 8.43
CA VAL A 49 1.36 -0.33 8.37
C VAL A 49 1.26 0.96 7.56
N LEU A 50 0.32 0.97 6.61
CA LEU A 50 -0.09 2.14 5.86
C LEU A 50 -1.50 2.50 6.31
N ASP A 51 -1.59 3.45 7.24
CA ASP A 51 -2.86 3.92 7.77
C ASP A 51 -3.38 5.05 6.88
N MET A 52 -4.40 4.75 6.09
CA MET A 52 -4.89 5.60 5.01
C MET A 52 -6.05 6.46 5.48
N HIS A 53 -5.86 7.78 5.55
CA HIS A 53 -6.86 8.80 5.89
C HIS A 53 -6.79 9.94 4.89
N THR A 54 -7.42 9.80 3.72
CA THR A 54 -7.27 10.75 2.60
C THR A 54 -7.43 12.22 3.03
N PRO A 55 -6.49 13.12 2.67
CA PRO A 55 -5.39 12.94 1.73
C PRO A 55 -4.10 12.35 2.34
N GLN A 56 -4.13 11.94 3.61
CA GLN A 56 -2.97 11.53 4.39
C GLN A 56 -2.82 10.01 4.42
N VAL A 57 -1.57 9.55 4.46
CA VAL A 57 -1.22 8.15 4.73
C VAL A 57 -0.09 8.14 5.75
N LYS A 58 -0.41 7.65 6.95
CA LYS A 58 0.57 7.52 8.03
C LYS A 58 1.30 6.20 7.91
N ILE A 59 2.62 6.25 8.08
CA ILE A 59 3.51 5.10 7.91
C ILE A 59 4.01 4.68 9.29
N LEU A 60 3.78 3.41 9.65
CA LEU A 60 4.30 2.82 10.87
C LEU A 60 5.16 1.60 10.53
N PHE A 61 6.20 1.40 11.32
CA PHE A 61 7.04 0.21 11.29
C PHE A 61 7.13 -0.35 12.72
N ASN A 62 6.69 -1.59 12.93
CA ASN A 62 6.61 -2.22 14.24
C ASN A 62 5.99 -1.28 15.30
N ASP A 63 4.80 -0.77 15.00
CA ASP A 63 4.01 0.16 15.80
C ASP A 63 4.62 1.56 16.03
N LYS A 64 5.83 1.81 15.53
CA LYS A 64 6.46 3.14 15.59
C LYS A 64 6.11 3.96 14.35
N THR A 65 5.61 5.17 14.56
CA THR A 65 5.38 6.12 13.45
C THR A 65 6.71 6.54 12.84
N LEU A 66 6.86 6.33 11.53
CA LEU A 66 7.97 6.83 10.73
C LEU A 66 7.69 8.23 10.19
N GLY A 67 6.45 8.48 9.80
CA GLY A 67 6.03 9.76 9.22
C GLY A 67 4.66 9.69 8.59
N GLU A 68 4.33 10.73 7.84
CA GLU A 68 3.05 10.90 7.18
C GLU A 68 3.28 11.47 5.78
N LEU A 69 2.57 10.92 4.81
CA LEU A 69 2.55 11.35 3.42
C LEU A 69 1.21 12.02 3.14
N SER A 70 1.19 13.11 2.38
CA SER A 70 -0.05 13.81 2.04
C SER A 70 -0.14 14.03 0.54
N HIS A 71 -1.06 13.32 -0.12
CA HIS A 71 -1.40 13.52 -1.53
C HIS A 71 -2.80 12.96 -1.81
N PRO A 72 -3.71 13.72 -2.46
CA PRO A 72 -5.10 13.30 -2.69
C PRO A 72 -5.21 11.96 -3.43
N ASP A 73 -4.32 11.72 -4.40
CA ASP A 73 -4.33 10.49 -5.21
C ASP A 73 -3.51 9.32 -4.64
N LEU A 74 -2.88 9.48 -3.47
CA LEU A 74 -2.02 8.42 -2.92
C LEU A 74 -2.83 7.20 -2.47
N THR A 75 -3.90 7.40 -1.69
CA THR A 75 -4.79 6.32 -1.25
C THR A 75 -5.36 5.50 -2.42
N PRO A 76 -5.98 6.10 -3.46
CA PRO A 76 -6.49 5.31 -4.58
C PRO A 76 -5.37 4.62 -5.38
N ALA A 77 -4.18 5.23 -5.52
CA ALA A 77 -3.04 4.59 -6.19
C ALA A 77 -2.52 3.36 -5.42
N LEU A 78 -2.39 3.46 -4.10
CA LEU A 78 -2.05 2.36 -3.20
C LEU A 78 -3.03 1.18 -3.37
N LEU A 79 -4.33 1.46 -3.38
CA LEU A 79 -5.35 0.42 -3.60
C LEU A 79 -5.25 -0.22 -5.00
N LYS A 80 -4.96 0.55 -6.06
CA LYS A 80 -4.72 0.01 -7.40
C LYS A 80 -3.53 -0.94 -7.43
N ILE A 81 -2.49 -0.69 -6.65
CA ILE A 81 -1.31 -1.55 -6.56
C ILE A 81 -1.62 -2.89 -5.88
N TRP A 82 -2.41 -2.87 -4.79
CA TRP A 82 -2.75 -4.08 -4.05
C TRP A 82 -3.93 -4.88 -4.62
N LEU A 83 -4.91 -4.22 -5.22
CA LEU A 83 -6.16 -4.84 -5.68
C LEU A 83 -6.32 -4.83 -7.20
N GLY A 84 -5.40 -4.19 -7.92
CA GLY A 84 -5.45 -4.04 -9.38
C GLY A 84 -5.24 -5.34 -10.15
N LYS A 85 -4.90 -5.19 -11.43
CA LYS A 85 -4.81 -6.32 -12.37
C LYS A 85 -3.66 -7.26 -12.01
N LYS A 86 -2.58 -6.74 -11.44
CA LYS A 86 -1.45 -7.50 -10.90
C LYS A 86 -1.20 -7.07 -9.47
N PRO A 87 -1.81 -7.74 -8.47
CA PRO A 87 -1.68 -7.34 -7.09
C PRO A 87 -0.24 -7.61 -6.62
N ALA A 88 0.33 -6.68 -5.84
CA ALA A 88 1.66 -6.84 -5.25
C ALA A 88 1.76 -8.10 -4.35
N GLN A 89 0.63 -8.54 -3.77
CA GLN A 89 0.46 -9.85 -3.14
C GLN A 89 -0.95 -10.37 -3.42
N GLU A 90 -1.07 -11.55 -4.04
CA GLU A 90 -2.37 -12.16 -4.37
C GLU A 90 -3.25 -12.44 -3.15
N SER A 91 -2.61 -12.73 -2.01
CA SER A 91 -3.29 -13.02 -0.73
C SER A 91 -4.09 -11.83 -0.18
N LEU A 92 -3.79 -10.59 -0.59
CA LEU A 92 -4.52 -9.40 -0.13
C LEU A 92 -5.85 -9.19 -0.87
N LYS A 93 -6.00 -9.73 -2.08
CA LYS A 93 -7.24 -9.60 -2.86
C LYS A 93 -8.35 -10.51 -2.34
N ARG A 94 -8.01 -11.73 -1.87
CA ARG A 94 -9.01 -12.70 -1.38
C ARG A 94 -9.82 -12.17 -0.18
N PRO A 95 -9.22 -11.68 0.91
CA PRO A 95 -9.97 -11.16 2.05
C PRO A 95 -10.85 -9.97 1.69
N CYS A 96 -10.36 -9.05 0.86
CA CYS A 96 -11.14 -7.90 0.41
C CYS A 96 -12.32 -8.33 -0.49
N TRP A 97 -12.13 -9.34 -1.33
CA TRP A 97 -13.21 -9.89 -2.16
C TRP A 97 -14.27 -10.60 -1.30
N ASP A 98 -13.84 -11.46 -0.38
CA ASP A 98 -14.71 -12.21 0.52
C ASP A 98 -15.55 -11.29 1.42
N CYS A 99 -15.03 -10.12 1.79
CA CYS A 99 -15.77 -9.10 2.57
C CYS A 99 -16.73 -8.26 1.72
N LEU A 100 -16.55 -8.20 0.40
CA LEU A 100 -17.38 -7.41 -0.52
C LEU A 100 -18.45 -8.24 -1.23
N GLU A 101 -18.52 -9.55 -0.99
CA GLU A 101 -19.62 -10.38 -1.51
C GLU A 101 -20.96 -9.98 -0.87
N PRO A 102 -21.99 -9.68 -1.68
CA PRO A 102 -23.31 -9.26 -1.18
C PRO A 102 -23.93 -10.24 -0.17
N THR A 103 -23.60 -11.52 -0.28
CA THR A 103 -24.07 -12.61 0.58
C THR A 103 -23.48 -12.59 1.99
N ARG A 104 -22.36 -11.90 2.25
CA ARG A 104 -21.74 -11.79 3.58
C ARG A 104 -22.02 -10.46 4.30
N LEU A 105 -22.45 -9.42 3.59
CA LEU A 105 -22.86 -8.16 4.22
C LEU A 105 -24.08 -8.34 5.16
N GLY A 106 -24.91 -9.35 4.91
CA GLY A 106 -26.06 -9.71 5.74
C GLY A 106 -25.73 -10.47 7.03
N ALA A 107 -24.49 -10.93 7.23
CA ALA A 107 -24.10 -11.74 8.38
C ALA A 107 -23.53 -10.93 9.56
N LEU A 108 -23.36 -9.62 9.41
CA LEU A 108 -22.88 -8.72 10.47
C LEU A 108 -24.00 -8.03 11.27
N HIS A 109 -25.26 -8.41 11.02
CA HIS A 109 -26.44 -7.93 11.77
C HIS A 109 -27.26 -9.07 12.39
N GLY A 110 -26.60 -10.17 12.79
CA GLY A 110 -27.22 -11.28 13.53
C GLY A 110 -26.61 -11.46 14.91
#